data_AF-A0A974YN62-F1
#
_entry.id   AF-A0A974YN62-F1
#
_cell.length_a   1.000
_cell.length_b   1.000
_cell.length_c   1.000
_cell.angle_alpha   90.00
_cell.angle_beta   90.00
_cell.angle_gamma   90.00
#
_symmetry.space_group_name_H-M   'P 1'
#
loop_
_entity.id
_entity.type
_entity.pdbx_description
1 polymer ?
#
loop_
_entity_poly.entity_id
_entity_poly.type
_entity_poly.pdbx_seq_one_letter_code
_entity_poly.pdbx_strand_id
1 'polypeptide(L)' 'MPMIGTDPSQDDNSIIFCNAAFQKLTGYSNADHIGRNCQLLQRAETDRAAVSRIREAISLRAYDRFYRVDQA' A
#
# COMPACT_ATOMS: atom_id res chain seq x y z
N MET A 1 -10.52 8.99 13.17
CA MET A 1 -9.48 8.03 12.73
C MET A 1 -9.33 8.12 11.21
N PRO A 2 -8.11 8.34 10.69
CA PRO A 2 -7.80 8.29 9.26
C PRO A 2 -7.98 6.87 8.70
N MET A 3 -8.67 6.72 7.56
CA MET A 3 -8.90 5.42 6.91
C MET A 3 -8.69 5.53 5.39
N ILE A 4 -8.08 4.49 4.81
CA ILE A 4 -7.83 4.31 3.38
C ILE A 4 -8.09 2.85 3.00
N GLY A 5 -8.64 2.62 1.80
CA GLY A 5 -8.87 1.30 1.23
C GLY A 5 -8.32 1.20 -0.18
N THR A 6 -7.64 0.11 -0.48
CA THR A 6 -7.10 -0.21 -1.81
C THR A 6 -7.70 -1.51 -2.34
N ASP A 7 -7.66 -1.67 -3.65
CA ASP A 7 -8.08 -2.89 -4.33
C ASP A 7 -6.89 -3.58 -5.01
N PRO A 8 -6.39 -4.71 -4.47
CA PRO A 8 -5.28 -5.44 -5.07
C PRO A 8 -5.59 -6.08 -6.43
N SER A 9 -6.85 -6.18 -6.83
CA SER A 9 -7.24 -6.72 -8.14
C SER A 9 -7.14 -5.68 -9.26
N GLN A 10 -7.06 -4.39 -8.90
CA GLN A 10 -6.81 -3.30 -9.83
C GLN A 10 -5.32 -3.07 -10.03
N ASP A 11 -4.99 -2.44 -11.16
CA ASP A 11 -3.61 -2.08 -11.48
C ASP A 11 -2.94 -1.33 -10.32
N ASP A 12 -1.73 -1.80 -10.00
CA ASP A 12 -0.85 -1.23 -8.99
C ASP A 12 -1.48 -1.06 -7.58
N ASN A 13 -2.45 -1.92 -7.21
CA ASN A 13 -3.16 -1.86 -5.92
C ASN A 13 -3.73 -0.46 -5.62
N SER A 14 -4.54 0.01 -6.57
CA SER A 14 -5.11 1.36 -6.57
C SER A 14 -5.99 1.67 -5.36
N ILE A 15 -5.94 2.91 -4.89
CA ILE A 15 -6.81 3.43 -3.83
C ILE A 15 -8.24 3.57 -4.37
N ILE A 16 -9.20 2.95 -3.69
CA ILE A 16 -10.63 3.00 -4.02
C ILE A 16 -11.45 3.80 -3.00
N PHE A 17 -10.87 4.09 -1.83
CA PHE A 17 -11.56 4.81 -0.76
C PHE A 17 -10.57 5.60 0.11
N CYS A 18 -10.91 6.83 0.45
CA CYS A 18 -10.30 7.52 1.59
C CYS A 18 -11.31 8.41 2.31
N ASN A 19 -11.24 8.45 3.65
CA ASN A 19 -12.13 9.27 4.45
C ASN A 19 -11.61 10.71 4.65
N ALA A 20 -12.49 11.61 5.09
CA ALA A 20 -12.13 13.02 5.31
C ALA A 20 -11.00 13.19 6.36
N ALA A 21 -10.89 12.29 7.34
CA ALA A 21 -9.80 12.34 8.31
C ALA A 21 -8.43 12.03 7.69
N PHE A 22 -8.38 11.12 6.71
CA PHE A 22 -7.17 10.80 5.96
C PHE A 22 -6.73 11.93 5.02
N GLN A 23 -7.71 12.57 4.36
CA GLN A 23 -7.44 13.75 3.52
C GLN A 23 -6.82 14.88 4.36
N LYS A 24 -7.40 15.17 5.55
CA LYS A 24 -6.86 16.17 6.48
C LYS A 24 -5.47 15.82 6.98
N LEU A 25 -5.19 14.54 7.26
CA LEU A 25 -3.87 14.11 7.73
C LEU A 25 -2.80 14.28 6.66
N THR A 26 -3.12 13.91 5.42
CA THR A 26 -2.15 13.85 4.32
C THR A 26 -2.03 15.15 3.52
N GLY A 27 -3.03 16.03 3.62
CA GLY A 27 -3.14 17.27 2.84
C GLY A 27 -3.56 17.06 1.39
N TYR A 28 -3.82 15.82 0.97
CA TYR A 28 -4.24 15.46 -0.38
C TYR A 28 -5.76 15.28 -0.46
N SER A 29 -6.35 15.69 -1.57
CA SER A 29 -7.78 15.54 -1.82
C SER A 29 -8.14 14.15 -2.32
N ASN A 30 -9.43 13.80 -2.31
CA ASN A 30 -9.91 12.55 -2.94
C ASN A 30 -9.47 12.43 -4.41
N ALA A 31 -9.49 13.53 -5.17
CA ALA A 31 -9.10 13.52 -6.58
C ALA A 31 -7.60 13.21 -6.76
N ASP A 32 -6.77 13.50 -5.75
CA ASP A 32 -5.33 13.21 -5.78
C ASP A 32 -5.00 11.77 -5.37
N HIS A 33 -5.95 11.08 -4.72
CA HIS A 33 -5.76 9.75 -4.13
C HIS A 33 -6.37 8.63 -4.95
N ILE A 34 -7.64 8.78 -5.36
CA ILE A 34 -8.40 7.71 -6.00
C ILE A 34 -7.74 7.29 -7.33
N GLY A 35 -7.61 5.99 -7.54
CA GLY A 35 -7.00 5.42 -8.75
C GLY A 35 -5.47 5.47 -8.79
N ARG A 36 -4.81 5.84 -7.68
CA ARG A 36 -3.36 5.84 -7.56
C ARG A 36 -2.91 4.88 -6.48
N ASN A 37 -1.65 4.46 -6.54
CA ASN A 37 -1.04 3.66 -5.49
C ASN A 37 -0.70 4.50 -4.25
N CYS A 38 -0.98 3.97 -3.06
CA CYS A 38 -0.57 4.53 -1.75
C CYS A 38 0.92 4.89 -1.63
N GLN A 39 1.79 4.33 -2.48
CA GLN A 39 3.19 4.71 -2.60
C GLN A 39 3.40 6.21 -2.86
N LEU A 40 2.38 6.96 -3.29
CA LEU A 40 2.41 8.42 -3.39
C LEU A 40 2.80 9.11 -2.07
N LEU A 41 2.56 8.47 -0.92
CA LEU A 41 2.94 8.98 0.40
C LEU A 41 4.43 8.81 0.69
N GLN A 42 5.13 7.96 -0.07
CA GLN A 42 6.56 7.69 0.07
C GLN A 42 7.40 8.76 -0.66
N ARG A 43 7.31 10.00 -0.18
CA ARG A 43 8.03 11.18 -0.69
C ARG A 43 9.55 11.05 -0.52
N ALA A 44 10.31 12.06 -0.96
CA ALA A 44 11.77 12.06 -1.00
C ALA A 44 12.42 11.81 0.38
N GLU A 45 11.73 12.20 1.46
CA GLU A 45 12.16 12.02 2.85
C GLU A 45 11.98 10.59 3.36
N THR A 46 11.34 9.70 2.58
CA THR A 46 11.12 8.31 2.96
C THR A 46 12.40 7.51 2.83
N ASP A 47 12.81 6.86 3.92
CA ASP A 47 13.95 5.93 3.90
C ASP A 47 13.67 4.73 2.97
N ARG A 48 14.35 4.73 1.82
CA ARG A 48 14.24 3.68 0.81
C ARG A 48 14.77 2.34 1.30
N ALA A 49 15.74 2.32 2.21
CA ALA A 49 16.27 1.08 2.77
C ALA A 49 15.22 0.41 3.68
N ALA A 50 14.49 1.19 4.49
CA ALA A 50 13.38 0.69 5.27
C ALA A 50 12.26 0.12 4.38
N VAL A 51 11.87 0.83 3.31
CA VAL A 51 10.87 0.35 2.34
C VAL A 51 11.30 -0.97 1.70
N SER A 52 12.57 -1.09 1.29
CA SER A 52 13.11 -2.31 0.69
C SER A 52 13.04 -3.51 1.64
N ARG A 53 13.43 -3.33 2.91
CA ARG A 53 13.36 -4.40 3.93
C ARG A 53 11.93 -4.89 4.15
N ILE A 54 10.95 -3.99 4.18
CA ILE A 54 9.54 -4.37 4.33
C ILE A 54 9.05 -5.15 3.11
N ARG A 55 9.38 -4.69 1.89
CA ARG A 55 9.01 -5.39 0.65
C ARG A 55 9.59 -6.80 0.60
N GLU A 56 10.86 -6.95 0.94
CA GLU A 56 11.53 -8.25 1.00
C GLU A 56 10.84 -9.20 1.98
N ALA A 57 10.54 -8.73 3.20
CA ALA A 57 9.85 -9.54 4.20
C ALA A 57 8.45 -9.98 3.75
N ILE A 58 7.70 -9.12 3.07
CA ILE A 58 6.38 -9.46 2.51
C ILE A 58 6.53 -10.52 1.42
N SER A 59 7.49 -10.37 0.50
CA SER A 59 7.75 -11.33 -0.57
C SER A 59 8.14 -12.70 -0.02
N LEU A 60 9.07 -12.76 0.94
CA LEU A 60 9.47 -14.01 1.59
C LEU A 60 8.29 -14.71 2.28
N ARG A 61 7.43 -13.94 2.97
CA ARG A 61 6.22 -14.47 3.60
C ARG A 61 5.21 -14.99 2.57
N ALA A 62 5.06 -14.30 1.45
CA ALA A 62 4.20 -14.76 0.35
C ALA A 62 4.71 -16.10 -0.17
N TYR A 63 6.01 -16.24 -0.42
CA TYR A 63 6.62 -17.49 -0.85
C TYR A 63 6.37 -18.63 0.14
N ASP A 64 6.60 -18.43 1.45
CA ASP A 64 6.33 -19.48 2.45
C ASP A 64 4.87 -19.94 2.43
N ARG A 65 3.92 -19.00 2.27
CA ARG A 65 2.48 -19.33 2.18
C ARG A 65 2.14 -20.10 0.91
N PHE A 66 2.67 -19.70 -0.25
CA PHE A 66 2.38 -20.39 -1.52
C PHE A 66 3.00 -21.79 -1.55
N TYR A 67 4.27 -21.94 -1.15
CA TYR A 67 4.95 -23.23 -1.17
C TYR A 67 4.53 -24.21 -0.07
N ARG A 68 3.86 -23.76 1.00
CA ARG A 68 3.25 -24.65 2.00
C ARG A 68 1.93 -25.27 1.55
N VAL A 69 1.20 -24.65 0.62
CA VAL A 69 -0.11 -25.14 0.17
C VAL A 69 0.04 -26.29 -0.84
N ASP A 70 1.13 -26.33 -1.61
CA ASP A 70 1.41 -27.40 -2.60
C ASP A 70 2.02 -28.69 -2.02
N GLN A 71 2.21 -28.80 -0.69
CA GLN A 71 2.72 -30.02 -0.03
C GLN A 71 1.66 -30.79 0.80
N ALA A 72 0.37 -30.51 0.61
CA ALA A 72 -0.73 -31.18 1.31
C ALA A 72 -1.65 -31.94 0.34
#